data_AF-A0A554LH75-F1
#
_entry.id   AF-A0A554LH75-F1
#
_cell.length_a   1.000
_cell.length_b   1.000
_cell.length_c   1.000
_cell.angle_alpha   90.00
_cell.angle_beta   90.00
_cell.angle_gamma   90.00
#
_symmetry.space_group_name_H-M   'P 1'
#
loop_
_entity.id
_entity.type
_entity.pdbx_description
1 polymer ?
#
loop_
_entity_poly.entity_id
_entity_poly.type
_entity_poly.pdbx_seq_one_letter_code
_entity_poly.pdbx_strand_id
1 'polypeptide(L)'
;MFKNLKIEKRNTKVFIIKTKNKVIKIPYTPKSWKENQQEMAVIKEVQEDPHFFSYLLEYKYIFGCPITRRFSPIKESRENKRLVRKYFQKAFQDAGAWGKKPLRYLLDADFFLDFILKSVPASQYCLARFIDTNRVPQSSAHSDFHQKNILAEGDKLYFIDWSRYKRNSSRYFDLLDFYVYLKGKKYE
;
A
#
# COMPACT_ATOMS: atom_id res chain seq x y z
N MET A 1 11.38 0.41 34.62
CA MET A 1 10.70 1.28 33.63
C MET A 1 10.35 0.61 32.30
N PHE A 2 10.63 -0.69 32.07
CA PHE A 2 10.45 -1.34 30.75
C PHE A 2 9.40 -2.46 30.67
N LYS A 3 8.50 -2.57 31.67
CA LYS A 3 7.58 -3.73 31.82
C LYS A 3 6.59 -3.99 30.67
N ASN A 4 6.51 -3.13 29.64
CA ASN A 4 5.56 -3.25 28.52
C ASN A 4 6.20 -3.14 27.12
N LEU A 5 7.51 -3.39 27.01
CA LEU A 5 8.21 -3.42 25.72
C LEU A 5 8.05 -4.78 25.04
N LYS A 6 7.44 -4.78 23.86
CA LYS A 6 7.42 -5.95 22.99
C LYS A 6 8.36 -5.70 21.81
N ILE A 7 9.42 -6.49 21.71
CA ILE A 7 10.35 -6.48 20.59
C ILE A 7 9.99 -7.67 19.69
N GLU A 8 9.76 -7.38 18.42
CA GLU A 8 9.43 -8.38 17.40
C GLU A 8 10.45 -8.30 16.28
N LYS A 9 11.10 -9.42 15.96
CA LYS A 9 11.98 -9.54 14.79
C LYS A 9 11.12 -9.90 13.59
N ARG A 10 11.00 -8.99 12.61
CA ARG A 10 10.29 -9.28 11.35
C ARG A 10 11.27 -9.69 10.25
N ASN A 11 10.99 -10.83 9.62
CA ASN A 11 11.60 -11.31 8.37
C ASN A 11 13.12 -11.09 8.30
N THR A 12 13.82 -11.38 9.40
CA THR A 12 15.28 -11.30 9.56
C THR A 12 15.94 -9.96 9.17
N LYS A 13 15.19 -8.85 9.10
CA LYS A 13 15.72 -7.55 8.64
C LYS A 13 15.53 -6.36 9.59
N VAL A 14 14.45 -6.35 10.37
CA VAL A 14 14.01 -5.18 11.15
C VAL A 14 13.55 -5.59 12.54
N PHE A 15 13.94 -4.81 13.55
CA PHE A 15 13.35 -4.86 14.89
C PHE A 15 12.16 -3.90 14.96
N ILE A 16 11.00 -4.43 15.30
CA ILE A 16 9.82 -3.62 15.61
C ILE A 16 9.71 -3.55 17.13
N ILE A 17 9.97 -2.37 17.67
CA ILE A 17 9.86 -2.09 19.10
C ILE A 17 8.49 -1.43 19.32
N LYS A 18 7.60 -2.14 20.01
CA LYS A 18 6.25 -1.67 20.34
C LYS A 18 6.21 -1.28 21.81
N THR A 19 5.84 -0.04 22.08
CA THR A 19 5.48 0.46 23.41
C THR A 19 3.95 0.57 23.52
N LYS A 20 3.41 1.11 24.63
CA LYS A 20 1.96 1.35 24.76
C LYS A 20 1.42 2.26 23.65
N ASN A 21 2.16 3.32 23.31
CA ASN A 21 1.67 4.40 22.45
C ASN A 21 2.44 4.56 21.13
N LYS A 22 3.61 3.90 20.99
CA LYS A 22 4.50 4.09 19.84
C LYS A 22 4.97 2.77 19.25
N VAL A 23 5.24 2.80 17.95
CA VAL A 23 5.96 1.77 17.20
C VAL A 23 7.24 2.40 16.67
N ILE A 24 8.38 1.74 16.90
CA ILE A 24 9.68 2.12 16.37
C ILE A 24 10.16 1.00 15.46
N LYS A 25 10.53 1.34 14.23
CA LYS A 25 11.08 0.40 13.25
C LYS A 25 12.59 0.64 13.16
N ILE A 26 13.38 -0.31 13.65
CA ILE A 26 14.85 -0.23 13.65
C ILE A 26 15.39 -1.24 12.63
N PRO A 27 15.85 -0.79 11.46
CA PRO A 27 16.56 -1.66 10.54
C PRO A 27 17.92 -2.05 11.13
N TYR A 28 18.35 -3.29 10.95
CA TYR A 28 19.66 -3.75 11.46
C TYR A 28 20.51 -4.42 10.38
N THR A 29 20.03 -4.42 9.13
CA THR A 29 20.79 -4.86 7.95
C THR A 29 20.94 -3.69 6.96
N PRO A 30 22.03 -3.61 6.18
CA PRO A 30 22.19 -2.57 5.17
C PRO A 30 21.02 -2.51 4.17
N LYS A 31 20.52 -3.68 3.77
CA LYS A 31 19.34 -3.81 2.90
C LYS A 31 18.09 -3.17 3.52
N SER A 32 17.81 -3.49 4.78
CA SER A 32 16.66 -2.89 5.49
C SER A 32 16.79 -1.40 5.73
N TRP A 33 18.02 -0.90 5.84
CA TRP A 33 18.30 0.53 5.94
C TRP A 33 17.94 1.25 4.64
N LYS A 34 18.35 0.68 3.49
CA LYS A 34 17.97 1.18 2.16
C LYS A 34 16.46 1.14 1.94
N GLU A 35 15.81 0.02 2.29
CA GLU A 35 14.34 -0.13 2.21
C GLU A 35 13.63 0.96 3.05
N ASN A 36 14.11 1.25 4.27
CA ASN A 36 13.56 2.32 5.10
C ASN A 36 13.78 3.72 4.50
N GLN A 37 14.96 4.00 3.94
CA GLN A 37 15.22 5.29 3.28
C GLN A 37 14.33 5.49 2.05
N GLN A 38 14.06 4.42 1.29
CA GLN A 38 13.09 4.44 0.19
C GLN A 38 11.69 4.75 0.71
N GLU A 39 11.23 4.04 1.76
CA GLU A 39 9.94 4.30 2.38
C GLU A 39 9.83 5.74 2.90
N MET A 40 10.91 6.30 3.48
CA MET A 40 10.98 7.71 3.90
C MET A 40 10.79 8.69 2.74
N ALA A 41 11.43 8.43 1.60
CA ALA A 41 11.26 9.27 0.41
C ALA A 41 9.83 9.22 -0.09
N VAL A 42 9.26 8.01 -0.16
CA VAL A 42 7.86 7.81 -0.60
C VAL A 42 6.87 8.47 0.36
N ILE A 43 7.10 8.43 1.67
CA ILE A 43 6.25 9.11 2.65
C ILE A 43 6.20 10.62 2.39
N LYS A 44 7.30 11.25 1.95
CA LYS A 44 7.29 12.67 1.54
C LYS A 44 6.41 12.89 0.31
N GLU A 45 6.47 11.99 -0.67
CA GLU A 45 5.59 12.07 -1.84
C GLU A 45 4.11 11.92 -1.49
N VAL A 46 3.79 11.11 -0.48
CA VAL A 46 2.42 10.90 0.05
C VAL A 46 1.93 12.11 0.84
N GLN A 47 2.82 12.83 1.53
CA GLN A 47 2.47 14.08 2.23
C GLN A 47 1.96 15.17 1.27
N GLU A 48 2.46 15.16 0.03
CA GLU A 48 2.04 16.07 -1.03
C GLU A 48 0.81 15.56 -1.81
N ASP A 49 0.38 14.32 -1.58
CA ASP A 49 -0.75 13.73 -2.29
C ASP A 49 -2.08 14.20 -1.69
N PRO A 50 -2.94 14.94 -2.44
CA PRO A 50 -4.17 15.51 -1.90
C PRO A 50 -5.19 14.48 -1.40
N HIS A 51 -5.11 13.25 -1.88
CA HIS A 51 -5.98 12.17 -1.42
C HIS A 51 -5.39 11.49 -0.18
N PHE A 52 -4.14 11.04 -0.27
CA PHE A 52 -3.53 10.16 0.71
C PHE A 52 -2.98 10.86 1.95
N PHE A 53 -2.68 12.16 1.91
CA PHE A 53 -2.15 12.88 3.07
C PHE A 53 -3.04 12.71 4.31
N SER A 54 -4.36 12.65 4.12
CA SER A 54 -5.34 12.54 5.21
C SER A 54 -5.40 11.16 5.88
N TYR A 55 -4.77 10.15 5.27
CA TYR A 55 -4.66 8.78 5.79
C TYR A 55 -3.23 8.45 6.25
N LEU A 56 -2.30 9.40 6.13
CA LEU A 56 -0.91 9.22 6.54
C LEU A 56 -0.77 9.38 8.06
N LEU A 57 0.01 8.50 8.67
CA LEU A 57 0.40 8.65 10.07
C LEU A 57 1.35 9.83 10.27
N GLU A 58 1.38 10.38 11.48
CA GLU A 58 2.48 11.25 11.89
C GLU A 58 3.76 10.40 12.04
N TYR A 59 4.69 10.55 11.09
CA TYR A 59 6.01 9.93 11.13
C TYR A 59 7.04 10.87 11.75
N LYS A 60 7.73 10.41 12.78
CA LYS A 60 8.96 11.03 13.28
C LYS A 60 10.15 10.14 12.95
N TYR A 61 11.26 10.73 12.53
CA TYR A 61 12.47 10.00 12.21
C TYR A 61 13.59 10.39 13.15
N ILE A 62 14.20 9.40 13.81
CA ILE A 62 15.42 9.59 14.60
C ILE A 62 16.45 8.63 14.03
N PHE A 63 17.59 9.16 13.56
CA PHE A 63 18.64 8.37 12.90
C PHE A 63 18.09 7.43 11.82
N GLY A 64 17.16 7.88 10.98
CA GLY A 64 16.55 7.05 9.92
C GLY A 64 15.58 5.95 10.39
N CYS A 65 15.30 5.86 11.71
CA CYS A 65 14.30 4.94 12.25
C CYS A 65 12.93 5.64 12.35
N PRO A 66 11.89 5.15 11.65
CA PRO A 66 10.54 5.67 11.79
C PRO A 66 9.95 5.36 13.16
N ILE A 67 9.31 6.37 13.72
CA ILE A 67 8.55 6.34 14.95
C ILE A 67 7.15 6.82 14.64
N THR A 68 6.15 5.99 14.88
CA THR A 68 4.73 6.30 14.67
C THR A 68 3.93 6.02 15.93
N ARG A 69 2.72 6.58 15.99
CA ARG A 69 1.72 6.17 17.00
C ARG A 69 1.32 4.72 16.77
N ARG A 70 1.08 4.00 17.86
CA ARG A 70 0.67 2.60 17.82
C ARG A 70 -0.84 2.50 17.62
N PHE A 71 -1.24 1.93 16.48
CA PHE A 71 -2.61 1.53 16.20
C PHE A 71 -2.70 0.03 15.96
N SER A 72 -3.92 -0.51 16.02
CA SER A 72 -4.18 -1.89 15.63
C SER A 72 -4.62 -1.95 14.17
N PRO A 73 -4.16 -2.97 13.41
CA PRO A 73 -4.76 -3.28 12.12
C PRO A 73 -6.26 -3.51 12.25
N ILE A 74 -7.00 -3.19 11.20
CA ILE A 74 -8.43 -3.46 11.16
C ILE A 74 -8.69 -4.96 11.32
N LYS A 75 -9.72 -5.29 12.09
CA LYS A 75 -10.26 -6.65 12.22
C LYS A 75 -11.52 -6.79 11.38
N GLU A 76 -11.91 -8.02 11.08
CA GLU A 76 -13.19 -8.29 10.44
C GLU A 76 -14.34 -7.99 11.41
N SER A 77 -14.88 -6.76 11.33
CA SER A 77 -16.06 -6.31 12.06
C SER A 77 -16.99 -5.54 11.13
N ARG A 78 -18.27 -5.43 11.49
CA ARG A 78 -19.26 -4.66 10.73
C ARG A 78 -18.87 -3.18 10.62
N GLU A 79 -18.33 -2.62 11.70
CA GLU A 79 -17.86 -1.25 11.78
C GLU A 79 -16.66 -0.99 10.84
N ASN A 80 -15.62 -1.82 10.90
CA ASN A 80 -14.46 -1.66 10.02
C ASN A 80 -14.83 -1.83 8.54
N LYS A 81 -15.75 -2.76 8.22
CA LYS A 81 -16.30 -2.91 6.85
C LYS A 81 -17.00 -1.63 6.40
N ARG A 82 -17.75 -0.96 7.29
CA ARG A 82 -18.39 0.33 7.01
C ARG A 82 -17.36 1.44 6.77
N LEU A 83 -16.29 1.50 7.58
CA LEU A 83 -15.21 2.48 7.40
C LEU A 83 -14.50 2.31 6.06
N VAL A 84 -14.10 1.09 5.70
CA VAL A 84 -13.43 0.83 4.42
C VAL A 84 -14.37 1.11 3.23
N ARG A 85 -15.66 0.79 3.35
CA ARG A 85 -16.66 1.17 2.32
C ARG A 85 -16.75 2.68 2.16
N LYS A 86 -16.81 3.43 3.26
CA LYS A 86 -16.84 4.91 3.24
C LYS A 86 -15.57 5.48 2.61
N TYR A 87 -14.42 4.89 2.91
CA TYR A 87 -13.15 5.23 2.26
C TYR A 87 -13.25 5.09 0.74
N PHE A 88 -13.63 3.92 0.22
CA PHE A 88 -13.70 3.72 -1.23
C PHE A 88 -14.76 4.62 -1.89
N GLN A 89 -15.91 4.83 -1.25
CA GLN A 89 -16.91 5.78 -1.76
C GLN A 89 -16.33 7.18 -1.94
N LYS A 90 -15.58 7.69 -0.94
CA LYS A 90 -14.90 8.98 -1.03
C LYS A 90 -13.75 8.94 -2.05
N ALA A 91 -12.99 7.85 -2.10
CA ALA A 91 -11.86 7.69 -2.99
C ALA A 91 -12.26 7.75 -4.47
N PHE A 92 -13.47 7.30 -4.83
CA PHE A 92 -13.95 7.30 -6.21
C PHE A 92 -14.95 8.42 -6.54
N GLN A 93 -15.19 9.37 -5.62
CA GLN A 93 -16.20 10.42 -5.82
C GLN A 93 -15.98 11.22 -7.12
N ASP A 94 -14.72 11.49 -7.46
CA ASP A 94 -14.34 12.26 -8.65
C ASP A 94 -13.73 11.39 -9.76
N ALA A 95 -13.93 10.08 -9.71
CA ALA A 95 -13.30 9.13 -10.65
C ALA A 95 -13.64 9.42 -12.13
N GLY A 96 -14.79 10.03 -12.39
CA GLY A 96 -15.20 10.45 -13.74
C GLY A 96 -14.33 11.56 -14.35
N ALA A 97 -13.68 12.38 -13.52
CA ALA A 97 -12.83 13.48 -13.95
C ALA A 97 -11.36 13.05 -14.16
N TRP A 98 -10.98 11.84 -13.76
CA TRP A 98 -9.60 11.38 -13.87
C TRP A 98 -9.25 11.06 -15.33
N GLY A 99 -8.10 11.57 -15.79
CA GLY A 99 -7.56 11.22 -17.10
C GLY A 99 -7.33 9.71 -17.21
N LYS A 100 -7.63 9.12 -18.37
CA LYS A 100 -7.47 7.68 -18.59
C LYS A 100 -6.17 7.35 -19.33
N LYS A 101 -5.39 6.42 -18.81
CA LYS A 101 -4.16 5.91 -19.42
C LYS A 101 -4.27 4.42 -19.73
N PRO A 102 -3.61 3.95 -20.79
CA PRO A 102 -3.42 2.51 -21.01
C PRO A 102 -2.80 1.80 -19.80
N LEU A 103 -3.20 0.56 -19.54
CA LEU A 103 -2.73 -0.24 -18.39
C LEU A 103 -1.20 -0.35 -18.34
N ARG A 104 -0.52 -0.46 -19.49
CA ARG A 104 0.96 -0.50 -19.56
C ARG A 104 1.67 0.67 -18.86
N TYR A 105 1.02 1.82 -18.72
CA TYR A 105 1.61 3.00 -18.07
C TYR A 105 1.30 3.08 -16.58
N LEU A 106 0.36 2.25 -16.10
CA LEU A 106 -0.10 2.23 -14.72
C LEU A 106 0.45 0.99 -13.98
N LEU A 107 0.77 -0.07 -14.73
CA LEU A 107 1.38 -1.30 -14.25
C LEU A 107 2.87 -1.30 -14.58
N ASP A 108 3.67 -1.88 -13.69
CA ASP A 108 5.05 -2.26 -14.02
C ASP A 108 5.00 -3.59 -14.77
N ALA A 109 4.55 -3.52 -16.03
CA ALA A 109 4.20 -4.68 -16.82
C ALA A 109 5.30 -5.10 -17.80
N ASP A 110 6.39 -4.34 -17.93
CA ASP A 110 7.39 -4.56 -18.99
C ASP A 110 7.98 -5.97 -18.93
N PHE A 111 8.41 -6.43 -17.74
CA PHE A 111 8.91 -7.79 -17.56
C PHE A 111 7.85 -8.85 -17.89
N PHE A 112 6.61 -8.64 -17.46
CA PHE A 112 5.52 -9.59 -17.66
C PHE A 112 5.08 -9.65 -19.13
N LEU A 113 5.04 -8.52 -19.81
CA LEU A 113 4.78 -8.40 -21.24
C LEU A 113 5.91 -9.08 -22.02
N ASP A 114 7.18 -8.81 -21.68
CA ASP A 114 8.33 -9.48 -22.27
C ASP A 114 8.24 -11.00 -22.14
N PHE A 115 7.86 -11.48 -20.96
CA PHE A 115 7.65 -12.90 -20.72
C PHE A 115 6.53 -13.46 -21.61
N ILE A 116 5.37 -12.81 -21.67
CA ILE A 116 4.25 -13.25 -22.52
C ILE A 116 4.67 -13.29 -23.99
N LEU A 117 5.31 -12.23 -24.48
CA LEU A 117 5.68 -12.10 -25.88
C LEU A 117 6.71 -13.15 -26.30
N LYS A 118 7.65 -13.50 -25.40
CA LYS A 118 8.71 -14.49 -25.66
C LYS A 118 8.29 -15.93 -25.41
N SER A 119 7.39 -16.18 -24.47
CA SER A 119 7.11 -17.52 -23.94
C SER A 119 5.72 -18.06 -24.29
N VAL A 120 4.83 -17.22 -24.83
CA VAL A 120 3.45 -17.62 -25.15
C VAL A 120 3.23 -17.57 -26.67
N PRO A 121 2.57 -18.57 -27.28
CA PRO A 121 2.23 -18.53 -28.71
C PRO A 121 1.49 -17.26 -29.11
N ALA A 122 1.79 -16.72 -30.30
CA ALA A 122 1.22 -15.47 -30.80
C ALA A 122 -0.33 -15.46 -30.81
N SER A 123 -0.96 -16.64 -30.94
CA SER A 123 -2.42 -16.82 -30.84
C SER A 123 -3.00 -16.45 -29.47
N GLN A 124 -2.18 -16.27 -28.45
CA GLN A 124 -2.58 -15.92 -27.08
C GLN A 124 -2.12 -14.51 -26.66
N TYR A 125 -1.67 -13.67 -27.60
CA TYR A 125 -1.32 -12.25 -27.37
C TYR A 125 -2.50 -11.35 -26.97
N CYS A 126 -3.69 -11.92 -26.77
CA CYS A 126 -4.86 -11.23 -26.26
C CYS A 126 -4.57 -10.45 -24.97
N LEU A 127 -3.72 -10.98 -24.08
CA LEU A 127 -3.36 -10.31 -22.83
C LEU A 127 -2.43 -9.10 -23.04
N ALA A 128 -1.41 -9.22 -23.90
CA ALA A 128 -0.55 -8.09 -24.25
C ALA A 128 -1.38 -6.97 -24.90
N ARG A 129 -2.24 -7.32 -25.87
CA ARG A 129 -3.18 -6.37 -26.48
C ARG A 129 -4.14 -5.77 -25.45
N PHE A 130 -4.62 -6.56 -24.49
CA PHE A 130 -5.49 -6.06 -23.42
C PHE A 130 -4.77 -4.99 -22.59
N ILE A 131 -3.52 -5.21 -22.20
CA ILE A 131 -2.70 -4.26 -21.42
C ILE A 131 -2.42 -2.97 -22.21
N ASP A 132 -2.20 -3.07 -23.52
CA ASP A 132 -1.94 -1.90 -24.37
C ASP A 132 -3.19 -1.07 -24.70
N THR A 133 -4.34 -1.72 -24.83
CA THR A 133 -5.56 -1.06 -25.33
C THR A 133 -6.51 -0.60 -24.23
N ASN A 134 -6.56 -1.31 -23.10
CA ASN A 134 -7.49 -0.97 -22.04
C ASN A 134 -7.00 0.25 -21.27
N ARG A 135 -7.89 1.24 -21.17
CA ARG A 135 -7.59 2.52 -20.52
C ARG A 135 -8.31 2.59 -19.19
N VAL A 136 -7.54 2.83 -18.13
CA VAL A 136 -8.04 2.93 -16.75
C VAL A 136 -7.83 4.36 -16.25
N PRO A 137 -8.75 4.90 -15.43
CA PRO A 137 -8.55 6.17 -14.75
C PRO A 137 -7.23 6.20 -13.96
N GLN A 138 -6.40 7.21 -14.23
CA GLN A 138 -5.13 7.43 -13.55
C GLN A 138 -5.37 8.19 -12.24
N SER A 139 -4.80 7.71 -11.15
CA SER A 139 -4.70 8.41 -9.87
C SER A 139 -3.43 7.96 -9.15
N SER A 140 -3.15 8.51 -7.98
CA SER A 140 -2.23 7.81 -7.07
C SER A 140 -2.82 6.49 -6.58
N ALA A 141 -1.99 5.59 -6.07
CA ALA A 141 -2.42 4.34 -5.46
C ALA A 141 -1.45 3.90 -4.36
N HIS A 142 -1.95 3.23 -3.33
CA HIS A 142 -1.13 2.61 -2.29
C HIS A 142 -0.34 1.41 -2.83
N SER A 143 -0.94 0.62 -3.74
CA SER A 143 -0.36 -0.56 -4.41
C SER A 143 0.10 -1.70 -3.47
N ASP A 144 -0.45 -1.71 -2.25
CA ASP A 144 -0.33 -2.81 -1.27
C ASP A 144 -1.52 -2.76 -0.29
N PHE A 145 -2.72 -2.52 -0.83
CA PHE A 145 -3.86 -2.11 -0.03
C PHE A 145 -4.62 -3.32 0.53
N HIS A 146 -4.26 -3.75 1.73
CA HIS A 146 -4.90 -4.89 2.40
C HIS A 146 -5.07 -4.67 3.91
N GLN A 147 -5.92 -5.49 4.56
CA GLN A 147 -6.30 -5.33 5.98
C GLN A 147 -5.12 -5.15 6.95
N LYS A 148 -3.97 -5.81 6.72
CA LYS A 148 -2.80 -5.69 7.61
C LYS A 148 -2.11 -4.31 7.53
N ASN A 149 -2.35 -3.56 6.44
CA ASN A 149 -1.79 -2.23 6.17
C ASN A 149 -2.79 -1.11 6.45
N ILE A 150 -4.00 -1.46 6.92
CA ILE A 150 -5.03 -0.49 7.28
C ILE A 150 -5.18 -0.54 8.80
N LEU A 151 -4.99 0.61 9.42
CA LEU A 151 -5.13 0.84 10.85
C LEU A 151 -6.42 1.63 11.09
N ALA A 152 -7.08 1.41 12.23
CA ALA A 152 -8.24 2.20 12.62
C ALA A 152 -8.13 2.74 14.05
N GLU A 153 -8.64 3.96 14.23
CA GLU A 153 -8.85 4.61 15.52
C GLU A 153 -10.16 5.39 15.47
N GLY A 154 -11.19 4.89 16.16
CA GLY A 154 -12.56 5.40 16.02
C GLY A 154 -13.01 5.38 14.55
N ASP A 155 -13.50 6.52 14.07
CA ASP A 155 -13.98 6.68 12.69
C ASP A 155 -12.89 7.02 11.65
N LYS A 156 -11.61 6.94 12.03
CA LYS A 156 -10.48 7.27 11.15
C LYS A 156 -9.71 6.03 10.72
N LEU A 157 -9.28 6.04 9.46
CA LEU A 157 -8.36 5.07 8.89
C LEU A 157 -6.98 5.70 8.72
N TYR A 158 -5.95 4.91 8.96
CA TYR A 158 -4.58 5.24 8.60
C TYR A 158 -3.97 4.10 7.79
N PHE A 159 -3.08 4.42 6.85
CA PHE A 159 -2.38 3.43 6.05
C PHE A 159 -0.88 3.41 6.35
N ILE A 160 -0.28 2.23 6.23
CA ILE A 160 1.14 1.97 6.50
C ILE A 160 1.73 1.08 5.40
N ASP A 161 3.05 0.94 5.42
CA ASP A 161 3.79 0.22 4.37
C ASP A 161 3.63 0.90 3.00
N TRP A 162 4.01 2.17 2.97
CA TRP A 162 3.94 3.01 1.77
C TRP A 162 5.01 2.67 0.74
N SER A 163 5.80 1.60 0.96
CA SER A 163 6.95 1.24 0.12
C SER A 163 6.60 1.02 -1.35
N ARG A 164 5.34 0.70 -1.66
CA ARG A 164 4.83 0.45 -3.01
C ARG A 164 3.96 1.58 -3.58
N TYR A 165 3.80 2.69 -2.87
CA TYR A 165 2.98 3.78 -3.36
C TYR A 165 3.47 4.29 -4.71
N LYS A 166 2.51 4.65 -5.57
CA LYS A 166 2.76 5.20 -6.90
C LYS A 166 1.84 6.40 -7.12
N ARG A 167 2.43 7.57 -7.39
CA ARG A 167 1.67 8.78 -7.77
C ARG A 167 0.94 8.62 -9.11
N ASN A 168 1.52 7.84 -10.03
CA ASN A 168 1.00 7.60 -11.38
C ASN A 168 0.55 6.14 -11.54
N SER A 169 -0.62 5.80 -10.99
CA SER A 169 -1.19 4.45 -10.99
C SER A 169 -2.73 4.52 -11.08
N SER A 170 -3.46 3.66 -10.39
CA SER A 170 -4.92 3.74 -10.28
C SER A 170 -5.40 3.19 -8.94
N ARG A 171 -6.26 3.95 -8.24
CA ARG A 171 -6.96 3.48 -7.02
C ARG A 171 -7.86 2.28 -7.26
N TYR A 172 -8.23 1.99 -8.51
CA TYR A 172 -8.89 0.73 -8.84
C TYR A 172 -8.02 -0.48 -8.49
N PHE A 173 -6.69 -0.36 -8.57
CA PHE A 173 -5.78 -1.43 -8.14
C PHE A 173 -5.81 -1.62 -6.63
N ASP A 174 -5.90 -0.55 -5.83
CA ASP A 174 -6.08 -0.68 -4.37
C ASP A 174 -7.40 -1.39 -4.02
N LEU A 175 -8.47 -1.14 -4.77
CA LEU A 175 -9.75 -1.84 -4.59
C LEU A 175 -9.63 -3.33 -4.96
N LEU A 176 -8.93 -3.64 -6.05
CA LEU A 176 -8.69 -5.02 -6.47
C LEU A 176 -7.80 -5.77 -5.48
N ASP A 177 -6.70 -5.17 -5.03
CA ASP A 177 -5.83 -5.71 -3.98
C ASP A 177 -6.67 -6.04 -2.75
N PHE A 178 -7.46 -5.07 -2.27
CA PHE A 178 -8.31 -5.29 -1.10
C PHE A 178 -9.25 -6.48 -1.28
N TYR A 179 -9.91 -6.57 -2.45
CA TYR A 179 -10.83 -7.65 -2.76
C TYR A 179 -10.11 -9.01 -2.83
N VAL A 180 -8.97 -9.08 -3.49
CA VAL A 180 -8.16 -10.30 -3.61
C VAL A 180 -7.70 -10.76 -2.24
N TYR A 181 -7.16 -9.88 -1.39
CA TYR A 181 -6.75 -10.27 -0.03
C TYR A 181 -7.91 -10.70 0.87
N LEU A 182 -9.11 -10.13 0.67
CA LEU A 182 -10.31 -10.60 1.36
C LEU A 182 -10.73 -12.01 0.94
N LYS A 183 -10.55 -12.37 -0.33
CA LYS A 183 -10.92 -13.69 -0.88
C LYS A 183 -9.81 -14.74 -0.71
N GLY A 184 -8.56 -14.32 -0.79
CA GLY A 184 -7.35 -15.14 -0.78
C GLY A 184 -7.09 -15.87 0.55
N LYS A 185 -7.71 -15.44 1.66
CA LYS A 185 -7.75 -16.21 2.92
C LYS A 185 -8.42 -17.59 2.81
N LYS A 186 -8.95 -17.98 1.64
CA LYS A 186 -9.45 -19.33 1.35
C LYS A 186 -8.41 -20.28 0.74
N TYR A 187 -7.19 -19.81 0.41
CA TYR A 187 -6.17 -20.60 -0.29
C TYR A 187 -4.82 -20.70 0.44
N GLU A 188 -4.77 -20.32 1.73
CA GLU A 188 -3.72 -20.72 2.68
C GLU A 188 -4.28 -21.79 3.61
#